data_AF-A0A659UFK3-F1
#
_entry.id   AF-A0A659UFK3-F1
#
_cell.length_a   1.000
_cell.length_b   1.000
_cell.length_c   1.000
_cell.angle_alpha   90.00
_cell.angle_beta   90.00
_cell.angle_gamma   90.00
#
_symmetry.space_group_name_H-M   'P 1'
#
loop_
_entity.id
_entity.type
_entity.pdbx_description
1 polymer ?
#
loop_
_entity_poly.entity_id
_entity_poly.type
_entity_poly.pdbx_seq_one_letter_code
_entity_poly.pdbx_strand_id
1 'polypeptide(L)'
;LSGPDAAKALDWICANDVSKPVGRLTYTQLLNTRGGIEADLTVSRLAEEKFYIVTGTGFRTHDASWISDHIGEGLDARLTDVTEDFGTLSLMGPRARDVLSAVTGSDVSNASFPFGHIRE
;
A
#
# COMPACT_ATOMS: atom_id res chain seq x y z
N LEU A 1 -1.89 -4.62 -6.40
CA LEU A 1 -2.70 -4.21 -7.57
C LEU A 1 -1.76 -3.73 -8.67
N SER A 2 -1.92 -4.19 -9.90
CA SER A 2 -1.06 -3.79 -11.03
C SER A 2 -1.83 -3.63 -12.33
N GLY A 3 -1.33 -2.80 -13.24
CA GLY A 3 -1.92 -2.54 -14.56
C GLY A 3 -2.02 -1.05 -14.84
N PRO A 4 -2.20 -0.64 -16.11
CA PRO A 4 -2.22 0.76 -16.52
C PRO A 4 -3.36 1.56 -15.88
N ASP A 5 -4.47 0.92 -15.52
CA ASP A 5 -5.60 1.57 -14.84
C ASP A 5 -5.56 1.42 -13.30
N ALA A 6 -4.52 0.83 -12.72
CA ALA A 6 -4.45 0.56 -11.28
C ALA A 6 -4.56 1.83 -10.42
N ALA A 7 -3.93 2.92 -10.85
CA ALA A 7 -4.02 4.21 -10.16
C ALA A 7 -5.46 4.76 -10.19
N LYS A 8 -6.13 4.68 -11.34
CA LYS A 8 -7.52 5.12 -11.53
C LYS A 8 -8.50 4.28 -10.70
N ALA A 9 -8.30 2.96 -10.65
CA ALA A 9 -9.10 2.08 -9.81
C ALA A 9 -8.93 2.45 -8.32
N LEU A 10 -7.70 2.68 -7.87
CA LEU A 10 -7.45 3.02 -6.46
C LEU A 10 -7.91 4.43 -6.08
N ASP A 11 -7.86 5.40 -7.01
CA ASP A 11 -8.42 6.74 -6.80
C ASP A 11 -9.93 6.70 -6.55
N TRP A 12 -10.64 5.79 -7.21
CA TRP A 12 -12.07 5.54 -6.96
C TRP A 12 -12.33 4.81 -5.63
N ILE A 13 -11.51 3.80 -5.32
CA ILE A 13 -11.72 2.91 -4.16
C ILE A 13 -11.31 3.56 -2.83
N CYS A 14 -10.24 4.36 -2.83
CA CYS A 14 -9.61 4.92 -1.64
C CYS A 14 -10.17 6.31 -1.29
N ALA A 15 -10.40 6.56 0.00
CA ALA A 15 -10.81 7.88 0.47
C ALA A 15 -9.70 8.95 0.47
N ASN A 16 -8.42 8.53 0.46
CA ASN A 16 -7.26 9.41 0.45
C ASN A 16 -6.49 9.31 -0.87
N ASP A 17 -5.69 10.32 -1.19
CA ASP A 17 -4.88 10.37 -2.40
C ASP A 17 -3.70 9.38 -2.34
N VAL A 18 -3.86 8.30 -3.08
CA VAL A 18 -2.87 7.23 -3.30
C VAL A 18 -2.09 7.38 -4.60
N SER A 19 -2.39 8.41 -5.41
CA SER A 19 -1.73 8.71 -6.69
C SER A 19 -0.39 9.45 -6.53
N LYS A 20 0.13 9.55 -5.30
CA LYS A 20 1.43 10.13 -4.97
C LYS A 20 2.57 9.56 -5.83
N PRO A 21 3.71 10.25 -5.94
CA PRO A 21 4.87 9.75 -6.69
C PRO A 21 5.29 8.34 -6.26
N VAL A 22 5.89 7.59 -7.18
CA VAL A 22 6.51 6.29 -6.89
C VAL A 22 7.50 6.41 -5.72
N GLY A 23 7.52 5.40 -4.85
CA GLY A 23 8.32 5.40 -3.62
C GLY A 23 7.61 6.03 -2.42
N ARG A 24 6.30 6.30 -2.52
CA ARG A 24 5.47 6.83 -1.43
C ARG A 24 4.45 5.80 -0.97
N LEU A 25 4.11 5.88 0.31
CA LEU A 25 2.96 5.19 0.88
C LEU A 25 1.92 6.17 1.44
N THR A 26 0.66 5.76 1.39
CA THR A 26 -0.50 6.49 1.87
C THR A 26 -1.34 5.57 2.74
N TYR A 27 -1.69 6.02 3.94
CA TYR A 27 -2.74 5.43 4.75
C TYR A 27 -4.10 5.95 4.29
N THR A 28 -5.08 5.07 4.09
CA THR A 28 -6.39 5.39 3.54
C THR A 28 -7.48 4.46 4.06
N GLN A 29 -8.73 4.87 3.91
CA GLN A 29 -9.92 4.06 4.17
C GLN A 29 -10.56 3.63 2.85
N LEU A 30 -11.30 2.53 2.88
CA LEU A 30 -12.27 2.13 1.87
C LEU A 30 -13.65 2.40 2.44
N LEU A 31 -14.50 3.10 1.70
CA LEU A 31 -15.81 3.54 2.18
C LEU A 31 -16.93 2.84 1.41
N ASN A 32 -18.05 2.60 2.09
CA ASN A 32 -19.30 2.22 1.43
C ASN A 32 -20.10 3.45 0.99
N THR A 33 -21.19 3.20 0.26
CA THR A 33 -22.08 4.23 -0.30
C THR A 33 -22.81 5.08 0.75
N ARG A 34 -22.80 4.67 2.02
CA ARG A 34 -23.34 5.45 3.15
C ARG A 34 -22.26 6.27 3.88
N GLY A 35 -21.02 6.24 3.40
CA GLY A 35 -19.87 6.87 4.05
C GLY A 35 -19.34 6.12 5.28
N GLY A 36 -19.76 4.88 5.49
CA GLY A 36 -19.18 4.02 6.52
C GLY A 36 -17.84 3.43 6.07
N ILE A 37 -16.95 3.20 7.03
CA ILE A 37 -15.63 2.59 6.79
C ILE A 37 -15.81 1.07 6.70
N GLU A 38 -15.40 0.49 5.58
CA GLU A 38 -15.36 -0.96 5.36
C GLU A 38 -13.97 -1.53 5.68
N ALA A 39 -12.91 -0.76 5.40
CA ALA A 39 -11.54 -1.12 5.73
C ALA A 39 -10.66 0.12 5.91
N ASP A 40 -9.57 -0.03 6.67
CA ASP A 40 -8.43 0.89 6.70
C ASP A 40 -7.15 0.12 6.31
N LEU A 41 -6.34 0.72 5.45
CA LEU A 41 -5.20 0.03 4.87
C LEU A 41 -4.10 1.02 4.46
N THR A 42 -2.91 0.47 4.18
CA THR A 42 -1.80 1.24 3.63
C THR A 42 -1.57 0.83 2.18
N VAL A 43 -1.56 1.81 1.28
CA VAL A 43 -1.22 1.65 -0.13
C VAL A 43 0.16 2.24 -0.39
N SER A 44 1.05 1.43 -0.94
CA SER A 44 2.40 1.84 -1.35
C SER A 44 2.51 1.81 -2.87
N ARG A 45 3.00 2.89 -3.48
CA ARG A 45 3.23 2.96 -4.93
C ARG A 45 4.65 2.53 -5.25
N LEU A 46 4.79 1.32 -5.80
CA LEU A 46 6.09 0.69 -6.09
C LEU A 46 6.62 1.04 -7.49
N ALA A 47 5.71 1.23 -8.45
CA ALA A 47 6.02 1.72 -9.80
C ALA A 47 4.81 2.49 -10.34
N GLU A 48 4.93 3.03 -11.56
CA GLU A 48 3.86 3.83 -12.18
C GLU A 48 2.51 3.08 -12.17
N GLU A 49 2.56 1.79 -12.47
CA GLU A 49 1.42 0.87 -12.62
C GLU A 49 1.42 -0.27 -11.58
N LYS A 50 2.15 -0.14 -10.47
CA LYS A 50 2.29 -1.20 -9.44
C LYS A 50 2.10 -0.63 -8.04
N PHE A 51 1.12 -1.19 -7.33
CA PHE A 51 0.76 -0.82 -5.97
C PHE A 51 0.77 -2.05 -5.05
N TYR A 52 1.31 -1.86 -3.86
CA TYR A 52 1.30 -2.85 -2.77
C TYR A 52 0.34 -2.40 -1.68
N ILE A 53 -0.58 -3.27 -1.31
CA ILE A 53 -1.68 -2.98 -0.40
C ILE A 53 -1.51 -3.89 0.81
N VAL A 54 -1.43 -3.28 2.00
CA VAL A 54 -1.34 -4.00 3.28
C VAL A 54 -2.57 -3.69 4.09
N THR A 55 -3.29 -4.74 4.49
CA THR A 55 -4.50 -4.65 5.31
C THR A 55 -4.41 -5.52 6.58
N GLY A 56 -5.43 -5.45 7.42
CA GLY A 56 -5.54 -6.19 8.68
C GLY A 56 -5.58 -7.71 8.49
N THR A 57 -4.94 -8.43 9.43
CA THR A 57 -4.76 -9.89 9.38
C THR A 57 -6.08 -10.68 9.26
N GLY A 58 -7.14 -10.21 9.92
CA GLY A 58 -8.47 -10.86 9.90
C GLY A 58 -9.34 -10.51 8.69
N PHE A 59 -8.92 -9.56 7.86
CA PHE A 59 -9.76 -8.96 6.82
C PHE A 59 -9.28 -9.27 5.38
N ARG A 60 -8.24 -10.10 5.23
CA ARG A 60 -7.66 -10.52 3.93
C ARG A 60 -8.72 -10.77 2.85
N THR A 61 -9.63 -11.72 3.08
CA THR A 61 -10.63 -12.12 2.09
C THR A 61 -11.70 -11.05 1.88
N HIS A 62 -12.11 -10.38 2.96
CA HIS A 62 -13.09 -9.30 2.91
C HIS A 62 -12.59 -8.14 2.03
N ASP A 63 -11.40 -7.64 2.33
CA ASP A 63 -10.85 -6.47 1.64
C ASP A 63 -10.44 -6.80 0.21
N ALA A 64 -9.92 -8.01 -0.03
CA ALA A 64 -9.62 -8.47 -1.39
C ALA A 64 -10.89 -8.56 -2.25
N SER A 65 -12.00 -9.07 -1.70
CA SER A 65 -13.30 -9.08 -2.39
C SER A 65 -13.77 -7.66 -2.64
N TRP A 66 -13.77 -6.81 -1.61
CA TRP A 66 -14.20 -5.42 -1.72
C TRP A 66 -13.43 -4.67 -2.81
N ILE A 67 -12.09 -4.77 -2.83
CA ILE A 67 -11.27 -4.12 -3.85
C ILE A 67 -11.62 -4.68 -5.23
N SER A 68 -11.72 -6.01 -5.37
CA SER A 68 -11.99 -6.66 -6.67
C SER A 68 -13.33 -6.24 -7.26
N ASP A 69 -14.38 -6.17 -6.43
CA ASP A 69 -15.72 -5.76 -6.84
C ASP A 69 -15.80 -4.29 -7.28
N HIS A 70 -14.83 -3.46 -6.88
CA HIS A 70 -14.82 -2.02 -7.12
C HIS A 70 -13.70 -1.52 -8.05
N ILE A 71 -12.90 -2.42 -8.67
CA ILE A 71 -11.91 -2.03 -9.70
C ILE A 71 -12.59 -1.34 -10.89
N GLY A 72 -13.88 -1.56 -11.10
CA GLY A 72 -14.66 -0.95 -12.17
C GLY A 72 -14.59 -1.76 -13.47
N GLU A 73 -15.72 -1.87 -14.15
CA GLU A 73 -15.80 -2.63 -15.39
C GLU A 73 -14.92 -2.01 -16.49
N GLY A 74 -14.13 -2.85 -17.17
CA GLY A 74 -13.30 -2.45 -18.31
C GLY A 74 -11.97 -1.78 -17.97
N LEU A 75 -11.62 -1.60 -16.69
CA LEU A 75 -10.27 -1.14 -16.30
C LEU A 75 -9.26 -2.30 -16.36
N ASP A 76 -8.08 -2.03 -16.92
CA ASP A 76 -6.96 -2.95 -16.86
C ASP A 76 -6.18 -2.77 -15.55
N ALA A 77 -6.72 -3.39 -14.50
CA ALA A 77 -6.12 -3.48 -13.18
C ALA A 77 -6.37 -4.86 -12.59
N ARG A 78 -5.31 -5.52 -12.14
CA ARG A 78 -5.33 -6.88 -11.58
C ARG A 78 -4.94 -6.86 -10.12
N LEU A 79 -5.83 -7.36 -9.26
CA LEU A 79 -5.51 -7.68 -7.88
C LEU A 79 -4.86 -9.06 -7.82
N THR A 80 -3.73 -9.18 -7.13
CA THR A 80 -3.06 -10.45 -6.84
C THR A 80 -2.81 -10.50 -5.36
N ASP A 81 -3.28 -11.57 -4.73
CA ASP A 81 -3.02 -11.84 -3.32
C ASP A 81 -1.61 -12.42 -3.17
N VAL A 82 -0.78 -11.73 -2.40
CA VAL A 82 0.62 -12.08 -2.11
C VAL A 82 0.84 -12.23 -0.60
N THR A 83 -0.22 -12.42 0.19
CA THR A 83 -0.12 -12.43 1.66
C THR A 83 0.81 -13.51 2.18
N GLU A 84 0.88 -14.67 1.52
CA GLU A 84 1.72 -15.80 1.93
C GLU A 84 3.15 -15.75 1.37
N ASP A 85 3.41 -14.86 0.42
CA ASP A 85 4.72 -14.71 -0.20
C ASP A 85 5.71 -13.92 0.69
N PHE A 86 5.18 -13.17 1.67
CA PHE A 86 5.97 -12.26 2.50
C PHE A 86 5.74 -12.44 3.99
N GLY A 87 6.83 -12.44 4.76
CA GLY A 87 6.82 -12.14 6.19
C GLY A 87 7.11 -10.66 6.44
N THR A 88 6.55 -10.08 7.50
CA THR A 88 6.80 -8.68 7.89
C THR A 88 7.53 -8.59 9.23
N LEU A 89 8.63 -7.85 9.26
CA LEU A 89 9.36 -7.52 10.49
C LEU A 89 9.25 -6.03 10.79
N SER A 90 8.70 -5.71 11.96
CA SER A 90 8.57 -4.33 12.42
C SER A 90 9.75 -3.94 13.30
N LEU A 91 10.56 -2.99 12.84
CA LEU A 91 11.65 -2.41 13.62
C LEU A 91 11.27 -0.98 14.05
N MET A 92 10.94 -0.81 15.33
CA MET A 92 10.41 0.44 15.87
C MET A 92 11.22 0.93 17.07
N GLY A 93 11.32 2.26 17.21
CA GLY A 93 12.00 2.92 18.33
C GLY A 93 13.12 3.87 17.89
N PRO A 94 13.64 4.70 18.81
CA PRO A 94 14.60 5.76 18.48
C PRO A 94 15.92 5.25 17.89
N ARG A 95 16.29 3.99 18.21
CA ARG A 95 17.50 3.32 17.72
C ARG A 95 17.26 2.40 16.51
N ALA A 96 16.05 2.36 15.96
CA ALA A 96 15.72 1.50 14.82
C ALA A 96 16.64 1.77 13.61
N ARG A 97 16.95 3.05 13.36
CA ARG A 97 17.82 3.46 12.26
C ARG A 97 19.25 2.97 12.44
N ASP A 98 19.77 2.97 13.66
CA ASP A 98 21.12 2.46 13.97
C ASP A 98 21.20 0.95 13.69
N VAL A 99 20.17 0.21 14.14
CA VAL A 99 20.08 -1.24 13.93
C VAL A 99 19.97 -1.59 12.45
N LEU A 100 19.11 -0.88 11.69
CA LEU A 100 18.95 -1.12 10.25
C LEU A 100 20.23 -0.79 9.47
N SER A 101 20.88 0.34 9.79
CA SER A 101 22.14 0.76 9.16
C SER A 101 23.27 -0.26 9.31
N ALA A 102 23.27 -1.06 10.39
CA ALA A 102 24.28 -2.08 10.61
C ALA A 102 24.16 -3.29 9.66
N VAL A 103 23.00 -3.46 9.00
CA VAL A 103 22.68 -4.65 8.19
C VAL A 103 22.25 -4.32 6.76
N THR A 104 22.31 -3.06 6.34
CA THR A 104 21.97 -2.64 4.96
C THR A 104 23.07 -1.77 4.36
N GLY A 105 23.26 -1.87 3.04
CA GLY A 105 24.10 -0.94 2.27
C GLY A 105 23.37 0.34 1.85
N SER A 106 22.06 0.44 2.10
CA SER A 106 21.26 1.61 1.73
C SER A 106 21.48 2.78 2.68
N ASP A 107 21.47 4.01 2.15
CA ASP A 107 21.35 5.20 2.97
C ASP A 107 19.93 5.30 3.54
N VAL A 108 19.84 4.99 4.84
CA VAL A 108 18.64 5.09 5.65
C VAL A 108 18.72 6.29 6.59
N SER A 109 19.37 7.40 6.22
CA SER A 109 19.31 8.67 6.94
C SER A 109 17.93 9.33 6.78
N ASN A 110 17.60 10.32 7.61
CA ASN A 110 16.29 10.99 7.52
C ASN A 110 16.11 11.78 6.21
N ALA A 111 17.20 12.34 5.67
CA ALA A 111 17.18 13.06 4.40
C ALA A 111 16.94 12.11 3.22
N SER A 112 17.61 10.94 3.23
CA SER A 112 17.55 9.97 2.14
C SER A 112 16.38 8.98 2.24
N PHE A 113 15.83 8.77 3.44
CA PHE A 113 14.65 7.94 3.69
C PHE A 113 13.69 8.63 4.68
N PRO A 114 12.92 9.62 4.20
CA PRO A 114 11.98 10.38 5.02
C PRO A 114 10.71 9.59 5.33
N PHE A 115 9.93 10.07 6.29
CA PHE A 115 8.65 9.47 6.65
C PHE A 115 7.70 9.28 5.43
N GLY A 116 6.97 8.16 5.42
CA GLY A 116 6.01 7.82 4.37
C GLY A 116 6.65 7.43 3.03
N HIS A 117 7.93 7.09 3.02
CA HIS A 117 8.60 6.53 1.84
C HIS A 117 8.71 5.01 1.92
N ILE A 118 8.76 4.40 0.75
CA ILE A 118 9.02 2.98 0.55
C ILE A 118 10.17 2.84 -0.46
N ARG A 119 10.96 1.77 -0.31
CA ARG A 119 12.02 1.39 -1.23
C ARG A 119 11.99 -0.13 -1.37
N GLU A 120 12.01 -0.61 -2.62
CA GLU A 120 12.18 -2.02 -2.98
C GLU A 120 13.68 -2.28 -3.27
#